data_AF-B3PCQ5-F1
#
_entry.id   AF-B3PCQ5-F1
#
_cell.length_a   1.000
_cell.length_b   1.000
_cell.length_c   1.000
_cell.angle_alpha   90.00
_cell.angle_beta   90.00
_cell.angle_gamma   90.00
#
_symmetry.space_group_name_H-M   'P 1'
#
loop_
_entity.id
_entity.type
_entity.pdbx_description
1 polymer ?
#
loop_
_entity_poly.entity_id
_entity_poly.type
_entity_poly.pdbx_seq_one_letter_code
_entity_poly.pdbx_strand_id
1 'polypeptide(L)'
;MKIALMNEFSQAAKNAIVLKQLQDVAAEQGHSIYNVGMSDDNDHYLTYIHLGVIASLLLNSKAVDFVVSGCGTGQGAMMSLNAHPGVFCGYCIEPTDAYLFAQVNNGNALALPFAKGFGWGAELNIRTIFEKAFTGVRGQGYPAERRESQVRNAGILTQVKLATAKPYLDGLRAIDPEIVKTAVTGERFQSCFFENSQNDAITAFVKDILGK
;
A
#
# COMPACT_ATOMS: atom_id res chain seq x y z
N MET A 1 -11.70 7.36 -2.56
CA MET A 1 -10.23 7.33 -2.37
C MET A 1 -9.58 6.91 -3.68
N LYS A 2 -8.34 7.33 -3.92
CA LYS A 2 -7.43 6.75 -4.91
C LYS A 2 -6.69 5.59 -4.24
N ILE A 3 -6.85 4.36 -4.75
CA ILE A 3 -6.32 3.14 -4.13
C ILE A 3 -5.39 2.45 -5.13
N ALA A 4 -4.14 2.21 -4.72
CA ALA A 4 -3.18 1.46 -5.52
C ALA A 4 -3.18 -0.03 -5.13
N LEU A 5 -3.29 -0.93 -6.11
CA LEU A 5 -3.00 -2.36 -5.96
C LEU A 5 -1.58 -2.64 -6.47
N MET A 6 -0.81 -3.42 -5.72
CA MET A 6 0.53 -3.84 -6.14
C MET A 6 0.86 -5.27 -5.73
N ASN A 7 1.16 -6.11 -6.71
CA ASN A 7 1.69 -7.46 -6.53
C ASN A 7 3.18 -7.50 -6.89
N GLU A 8 3.91 -8.37 -6.21
CA GLU A 8 5.28 -8.77 -6.55
C GLU A 8 5.29 -10.16 -7.23
N PHE A 9 6.43 -10.52 -7.81
CA PHE A 9 6.59 -11.63 -8.75
C PHE A 9 6.00 -12.95 -8.26
N SER A 10 6.13 -13.28 -6.96
CA SER A 10 5.68 -14.59 -6.48
C SER A 10 4.17 -14.75 -6.53
N GLN A 11 3.42 -13.65 -6.60
CA GLN A 11 1.95 -13.61 -6.61
C GLN A 11 1.38 -12.84 -7.80
N ALA A 12 2.19 -12.55 -8.83
CA ALA A 12 1.78 -11.76 -9.98
C ALA A 12 0.64 -12.44 -10.76
N ALA A 13 0.68 -13.75 -10.97
CA ALA A 13 -0.42 -14.53 -11.56
C ALA A 13 -1.79 -14.37 -10.86
N LYS A 14 -1.84 -13.92 -9.60
CA LYS A 14 -3.09 -13.68 -8.86
C LYS A 14 -3.57 -12.22 -8.92
N ASN A 15 -2.81 -11.32 -9.54
CA ASN A 15 -3.16 -9.90 -9.60
C ASN A 15 -4.55 -9.69 -10.21
N ALA A 16 -4.88 -10.33 -11.33
CA ALA A 16 -6.19 -10.22 -11.97
C ALA A 16 -7.36 -10.64 -11.05
N ILE A 17 -7.17 -11.68 -10.23
CA ILE A 17 -8.17 -12.15 -9.25
C ILE A 17 -8.40 -11.07 -8.18
N VAL A 18 -7.32 -10.55 -7.60
CA VAL A 18 -7.39 -9.53 -6.54
C VAL A 18 -7.94 -8.21 -7.07
N LEU A 19 -7.48 -7.78 -8.25
CA LEU A 19 -7.90 -6.56 -8.93
C LEU A 19 -9.40 -6.57 -9.18
N LYS A 20 -9.95 -7.68 -9.68
CA LYS A 20 -11.40 -7.81 -9.90
C LYS A 20 -12.19 -7.55 -8.61
N GLN A 21 -11.81 -8.18 -7.49
CA GLN A 21 -12.52 -7.98 -6.22
C GLN A 21 -12.40 -6.53 -5.73
N LEU A 22 -11.23 -5.92 -5.89
CA LEU A 22 -10.99 -4.54 -5.50
C LEU A 22 -11.83 -3.57 -6.34
N GLN A 23 -11.91 -3.78 -7.65
CA GLN A 23 -12.69 -2.96 -8.57
C GLN A 23 -14.19 -3.07 -8.30
N ASP A 24 -14.71 -4.28 -8.05
CA ASP A 24 -16.12 -4.49 -7.73
C ASP A 24 -16.54 -3.69 -6.48
N VAL A 25 -15.76 -3.78 -5.39
CA VAL A 25 -16.01 -3.01 -4.15
C VAL A 25 -15.82 -1.51 -4.36
N ALA A 26 -14.80 -1.12 -5.13
CA ALA A 26 -14.53 0.29 -5.41
C ALA A 26 -15.63 0.97 -6.22
N ALA A 27 -16.24 0.26 -7.18
CA ALA A 27 -17.33 0.77 -8.00
C ALA A 27 -18.56 1.11 -7.15
N GLU A 28 -18.87 0.31 -6.13
CA GLU A 28 -19.97 0.55 -5.20
C GLU A 28 -19.72 1.77 -4.28
N GLN A 29 -18.45 2.08 -4.01
CA GLN A 29 -18.05 3.09 -3.02
C GLN A 29 -17.44 4.36 -3.65
N GLY A 30 -17.44 4.47 -4.97
CA GLY A 30 -16.90 5.63 -5.69
C GLY A 30 -15.40 5.83 -5.49
N HIS A 31 -14.63 4.74 -5.46
CA HIS A 31 -13.17 4.79 -5.35
C HIS A 31 -12.50 4.58 -6.72
N SER A 32 -11.34 5.20 -6.92
CA SER A 32 -10.52 5.06 -8.13
C SER A 32 -9.41 4.05 -7.86
N ILE A 33 -9.25 3.06 -8.74
CA ILE A 33 -8.27 1.99 -8.60
C ILE A 33 -7.12 2.16 -9.58
N TYR A 34 -5.89 2.02 -9.08
CA TYR A 34 -4.66 2.04 -9.88
C TYR A 34 -3.91 0.72 -9.68
N ASN A 35 -3.72 -0.08 -10.72
CA ASN A 35 -2.94 -1.32 -10.65
C ASN A 35 -1.48 -1.03 -11.01
N VAL A 36 -0.62 -0.86 -10.00
CA VAL A 36 0.74 -0.29 -10.18
C VAL A 36 1.88 -1.27 -9.92
N GLY A 37 1.57 -2.46 -9.38
CA GLY A 37 2.54 -3.57 -9.28
C GLY A 37 2.58 -4.42 -10.55
N MET A 38 2.98 -5.70 -10.42
CA MET A 38 2.94 -6.67 -11.52
C MET A 38 1.51 -7.14 -11.82
N SER A 39 1.16 -7.35 -13.09
CA SER A 39 -0.15 -7.90 -13.51
C SER A 39 -0.15 -9.39 -13.75
N ASP A 40 1.01 -9.93 -14.08
CA ASP A 40 1.23 -11.32 -14.45
C ASP A 40 2.73 -11.64 -14.38
N ASP A 41 3.07 -12.91 -14.60
CA ASP A 41 4.43 -13.41 -14.40
C ASP A 41 5.44 -12.91 -15.46
N ASN A 42 4.99 -12.26 -16.55
CA ASN A 42 5.84 -11.73 -17.63
C ASN A 42 6.03 -10.20 -17.56
N ASP A 43 5.47 -9.56 -16.55
CA ASP A 43 5.53 -8.11 -16.36
C ASP A 43 6.90 -7.65 -15.82
N HIS A 44 7.09 -6.33 -15.72
CA HIS A 44 8.22 -5.69 -15.06
C HIS A 44 8.46 -6.29 -13.67
N TYR A 45 9.60 -6.95 -13.49
CA TYR A 45 9.87 -7.76 -12.31
C TYR A 45 9.99 -6.91 -11.04
N LEU A 46 9.11 -7.18 -10.08
CA LEU A 46 9.11 -6.53 -8.76
C LEU A 46 9.18 -7.59 -7.66
N THR A 47 10.02 -7.33 -6.67
CA THR A 47 10.00 -8.03 -5.38
C THR A 47 9.26 -7.21 -4.33
N TYR A 48 8.93 -7.82 -3.19
CA TYR A 48 8.29 -7.10 -2.08
C TYR A 48 9.10 -5.89 -1.57
N ILE A 49 10.42 -5.83 -1.80
CA ILE A 49 11.27 -4.67 -1.46
C ILE A 49 10.91 -3.46 -2.32
N HIS A 50 10.69 -3.67 -3.63
CA HIS A 50 10.27 -2.62 -4.54
C HIS A 50 8.88 -2.08 -4.18
N LEU A 51 7.98 -2.95 -3.70
CA LEU A 51 6.65 -2.54 -3.25
C LEU A 51 6.70 -1.53 -2.10
N GLY A 52 7.67 -1.64 -1.19
CA GLY A 52 7.88 -0.64 -0.14
C GLY A 52 8.23 0.73 -0.70
N VAL A 53 9.15 0.79 -1.66
CA VAL A 53 9.53 2.04 -2.33
C VAL A 53 8.34 2.64 -3.08
N ILE A 54 7.64 1.84 -3.89
CA ILE A 54 6.45 2.25 -4.65
C ILE A 54 5.38 2.82 -3.72
N ALA A 55 5.00 2.08 -2.67
CA ALA A 55 4.00 2.52 -1.71
C ALA A 55 4.41 3.83 -1.03
N SER A 56 5.69 3.95 -0.64
CA SER A 56 6.19 5.16 0.01
C SER A 56 6.05 6.38 -0.90
N LEU A 57 6.43 6.25 -2.18
CA LEU A 57 6.37 7.34 -3.14
C LEU A 57 4.94 7.77 -3.41
N LEU A 58 4.03 6.81 -3.65
CA LEU A 58 2.63 7.10 -3.95
C LEU A 58 1.89 7.74 -2.76
N LEU A 59 2.16 7.29 -1.54
CA LEU A 59 1.50 7.81 -0.33
C LEU A 59 2.09 9.15 0.11
N ASN A 60 3.42 9.31 0.14
CA ASN A 60 4.05 10.56 0.57
C ASN A 60 3.89 11.68 -0.45
N SER A 61 3.73 11.36 -1.74
CA SER A 61 3.39 12.36 -2.77
C SER A 61 1.90 12.68 -2.84
N LYS A 62 1.05 11.95 -2.10
CA LYS A 62 -0.42 11.99 -2.18
C LYS A 62 -0.96 11.64 -3.58
N ALA A 63 -0.19 10.91 -4.38
CA ALA A 63 -0.67 10.34 -5.63
C ALA A 63 -1.83 9.36 -5.37
N VAL A 64 -1.77 8.60 -4.28
CA VAL A 64 -2.88 7.76 -3.80
C VAL A 64 -3.15 7.99 -2.32
N ASP A 65 -4.34 7.60 -1.87
CA ASP A 65 -4.76 7.70 -0.46
C ASP A 65 -4.54 6.39 0.30
N PHE A 66 -4.48 5.27 -0.42
CA PHE A 66 -4.36 3.95 0.16
C PHE A 66 -3.62 2.96 -0.76
N VAL A 67 -2.93 2.00 -0.17
CA VAL A 67 -2.26 0.90 -0.87
C VAL A 67 -2.79 -0.45 -0.42
N VAL A 68 -3.14 -1.32 -1.37
CA VAL A 68 -3.32 -2.75 -1.17
C VAL A 68 -2.13 -3.47 -1.77
N SER A 69 -1.47 -4.29 -0.96
CA SER A 69 -0.29 -5.05 -1.34
C SER A 69 -0.33 -6.43 -0.70
N GLY A 70 0.73 -7.21 -0.91
CA GLY A 70 0.88 -8.53 -0.32
C GLY A 70 1.98 -9.34 -1.00
N CYS A 71 2.22 -10.51 -0.44
CA CYS A 71 3.08 -11.53 -1.02
C CYS A 71 2.55 -12.90 -0.57
N GLY A 72 3.31 -13.99 -0.74
CA GLY A 72 2.83 -15.32 -0.35
C GLY A 72 2.23 -15.39 1.07
N THR A 73 2.85 -14.73 2.05
CA THR A 73 2.36 -14.64 3.44
C THR A 73 1.93 -13.24 3.86
N GLY A 74 2.07 -12.24 2.99
CA GLY A 74 1.89 -10.81 3.32
C GLY A 74 3.01 -10.19 4.16
N GLN A 75 3.83 -10.99 4.86
CA GLN A 75 4.81 -10.50 5.83
C GLN A 75 5.94 -9.68 5.20
N GLY A 76 6.52 -10.15 4.10
CA GLY A 76 7.61 -9.44 3.42
C GLY A 76 7.17 -8.05 2.93
N ALA A 77 6.00 -7.99 2.30
CA ALA A 77 5.39 -6.72 1.88
C ALA A 77 5.11 -5.81 3.09
N MET A 78 4.48 -6.33 4.16
CA MET A 78 4.20 -5.56 5.37
C MET A 78 5.47 -4.93 5.98
N MET A 79 6.55 -5.72 6.13
CA MET A 79 7.81 -5.24 6.69
C MET A 79 8.45 -4.19 5.78
N SER A 80 8.48 -4.44 4.47
CA SER A 80 9.04 -3.49 3.50
C SER A 80 8.28 -2.18 3.49
N LEU A 81 6.94 -2.21 3.42
CA LEU A 81 6.12 -0.99 3.44
C LEU A 81 6.31 -0.20 4.75
N ASN A 82 6.32 -0.88 5.91
CA ASN A 82 6.51 -0.21 7.19
C ASN A 82 7.93 0.32 7.42
N ALA A 83 8.93 -0.05 6.59
CA ALA A 83 10.27 0.52 6.67
C ALA A 83 10.31 2.01 6.27
N HIS A 84 9.29 2.49 5.53
CA HIS A 84 9.25 3.87 5.04
C HIS A 84 8.44 4.79 5.98
N PRO A 85 8.92 6.02 6.26
CA PRO A 85 8.11 7.03 6.94
C PRO A 85 6.91 7.42 6.08
N GLY A 86 5.81 7.80 6.72
CA GLY A 86 4.54 8.11 6.05
C GLY A 86 3.73 6.89 5.60
N VAL A 87 4.26 5.66 5.76
CA VAL A 87 3.55 4.41 5.44
C VAL A 87 3.23 3.64 6.72
N PHE A 88 1.96 3.29 6.87
CA PHE A 88 1.42 2.51 7.98
C PHE A 88 0.66 1.33 7.39
N CYS A 89 1.34 0.18 7.31
CA CYS A 89 0.82 -1.01 6.66
C CYS A 89 0.36 -2.04 7.69
N GLY A 90 -0.93 -2.38 7.68
CA GLY A 90 -1.52 -3.43 8.49
C GLY A 90 -1.41 -4.80 7.81
N TYR A 91 -1.23 -5.86 8.59
CA TYR A 91 -1.46 -7.22 8.12
C TYR A 91 -2.94 -7.56 8.21
N CYS A 92 -3.52 -8.12 7.16
CA CYS A 92 -4.95 -8.39 7.09
C CYS A 92 -5.19 -9.78 6.49
N ILE A 93 -5.86 -10.66 7.24
CA ILE A 93 -6.16 -12.02 6.80
C ILE A 93 -7.66 -12.31 6.76
N GLU A 94 -8.46 -11.52 7.46
CA GLU A 94 -9.91 -11.67 7.52
C GLU A 94 -10.62 -10.29 7.68
N PRO A 95 -11.94 -10.21 7.47
CA PRO A 95 -12.66 -8.93 7.46
C PRO A 95 -12.62 -8.18 8.79
N THR A 96 -12.52 -8.88 9.92
CA THR A 96 -12.44 -8.24 11.24
C THR A 96 -11.12 -7.48 11.38
N ASP A 97 -10.01 -7.99 10.84
CA ASP A 97 -8.73 -7.29 10.81
C ASP A 97 -8.84 -5.98 10.05
N ALA A 98 -9.47 -6.00 8.87
CA ALA A 98 -9.64 -4.83 8.03
C ALA A 98 -10.43 -3.73 8.75
N TYR A 99 -11.54 -4.12 9.40
CA TYR A 99 -12.35 -3.20 10.19
C TYR A 99 -11.55 -2.63 11.37
N LEU A 100 -10.91 -3.49 12.18
CA LEU A 100 -10.15 -3.05 13.34
C LEU A 100 -8.97 -2.18 12.95
N PHE A 101 -8.27 -2.49 11.87
CA PHE A 101 -7.20 -1.66 11.33
C PHE A 101 -7.69 -0.26 10.95
N ALA A 102 -8.82 -0.19 10.23
CA ALA A 102 -9.44 1.08 9.85
C ALA A 102 -9.86 1.91 11.08
N GLN A 103 -10.38 1.28 12.14
CA GLN A 103 -10.86 1.99 13.32
C GLN A 103 -9.78 2.35 14.33
N VAL A 104 -8.86 1.43 14.61
CA VAL A 104 -7.85 1.54 15.68
C VAL A 104 -6.57 2.18 15.17
N ASN A 105 -6.07 1.74 14.02
CA ASN A 105 -4.77 2.17 13.50
C ASN A 105 -4.90 3.35 12.52
N ASN A 106 -6.00 3.42 11.78
CA ASN A 106 -6.24 4.43 10.75
C ASN A 106 -5.05 4.57 9.77
N GLY A 107 -4.45 3.43 9.40
CA GLY A 107 -3.31 3.42 8.49
C GLY A 107 -3.71 3.61 7.03
N ASN A 108 -2.71 3.55 6.15
CA ASN A 108 -2.86 3.86 4.72
C ASN A 108 -2.38 2.74 3.78
N ALA A 109 -2.07 1.56 4.32
CA ALA A 109 -1.79 0.39 3.52
C ALA A 109 -2.24 -0.92 4.20
N LEU A 110 -2.54 -1.94 3.39
CA LEU A 110 -2.75 -3.31 3.83
C LEU A 110 -1.85 -4.28 3.07
N ALA A 111 -1.32 -5.27 3.78
CA ALA A 111 -0.59 -6.40 3.23
C ALA A 111 -1.36 -7.70 3.50
N LEU A 112 -1.73 -8.40 2.42
CA LEU A 112 -2.52 -9.62 2.47
C LEU A 112 -1.66 -10.85 2.08
N PRO A 113 -1.98 -12.05 2.60
CA PRO A 113 -1.37 -13.30 2.14
C PRO A 113 -2.06 -13.81 0.87
N PHE A 114 -1.36 -13.79 -0.26
CA PHE A 114 -1.90 -14.30 -1.52
C PHE A 114 -1.55 -15.77 -1.79
N ALA A 115 -0.87 -16.47 -0.88
CA ALA A 115 -0.62 -17.91 -0.99
C ALA A 115 -0.97 -18.69 0.29
N LYS A 116 -0.46 -18.28 1.45
CA LYS A 116 -0.73 -18.94 2.73
C LYS A 116 -2.20 -18.78 3.09
N GLY A 117 -2.95 -19.88 3.11
CA GLY A 117 -4.39 -19.87 3.35
C GLY A 117 -5.23 -19.43 2.14
N PHE A 118 -4.60 -19.26 0.97
CA PHE A 118 -5.28 -18.86 -0.26
C PHE A 118 -5.75 -20.10 -1.02
N GLY A 119 -6.91 -20.62 -0.63
CA GLY A 119 -7.57 -21.76 -1.25
C GLY A 119 -8.92 -21.42 -1.86
N TRP A 120 -9.83 -22.38 -1.86
CA TRP A 120 -11.20 -22.17 -2.33
C TRP A 120 -11.92 -21.09 -1.50
N GLY A 121 -12.50 -20.09 -2.17
CA GLY A 121 -13.18 -18.96 -1.54
C GLY A 121 -12.24 -17.85 -1.04
N ALA A 122 -10.94 -17.91 -1.30
CA ALA A 122 -10.00 -16.87 -0.91
C ALA A 122 -10.32 -15.51 -1.59
N GLU A 123 -10.83 -15.53 -2.81
CA GLU A 123 -11.32 -14.34 -3.52
C GLU A 123 -12.56 -13.73 -2.84
N LEU A 124 -13.44 -14.55 -2.25
CA LEU A 124 -14.57 -14.07 -1.47
C LEU A 124 -14.09 -13.43 -0.16
N ASN A 125 -13.11 -14.02 0.50
CA ASN A 125 -12.48 -13.42 1.69
C ASN A 125 -11.79 -12.08 1.36
N ILE A 126 -11.12 -11.98 0.21
CA ILE A 126 -10.53 -10.71 -0.25
C ILE A 126 -11.61 -9.66 -0.48
N ARG A 127 -12.72 -10.01 -1.14
CA ARG A 127 -13.85 -9.09 -1.34
C ARG A 127 -14.37 -8.55 -0.01
N THR A 128 -14.63 -9.43 0.96
CA THR A 128 -15.15 -9.01 2.27
C THR A 128 -14.13 -8.24 3.11
N ILE A 129 -12.83 -8.51 2.95
CA ILE A 129 -11.77 -7.64 3.49
C ILE A 129 -11.89 -6.23 2.90
N PHE A 130 -12.01 -6.09 1.58
CA PHE A 130 -12.11 -4.77 0.93
C PHE A 130 -13.39 -4.03 1.32
N GLU A 131 -14.52 -4.72 1.42
CA GLU A 131 -15.77 -4.15 1.92
C GLU A 131 -15.55 -3.52 3.31
N LYS A 132 -14.87 -4.22 4.22
CA LYS A 132 -14.60 -3.69 5.58
C LYS A 132 -13.48 -2.66 5.64
N ALA A 133 -12.49 -2.74 4.77
CA ALA A 133 -11.37 -1.79 4.73
C ALA A 133 -11.81 -0.39 4.26
N PHE A 134 -12.80 -0.33 3.36
CA PHE A 134 -13.14 0.90 2.64
C PHE A 134 -14.52 1.48 2.97
N THR A 135 -15.38 0.73 3.67
CA THR A 135 -16.69 1.24 4.13
C THR A 135 -16.59 2.07 5.40
N GLY A 136 -17.31 3.20 5.42
CA GLY A 136 -17.55 3.97 6.64
C GLY A 136 -16.44 4.95 7.00
N VAL A 137 -16.48 5.47 8.23
CA VAL A 137 -15.51 6.44 8.73
C VAL A 137 -14.38 5.73 9.45
N ARG A 138 -13.13 6.09 9.15
CA ARG A 138 -11.92 5.54 9.79
C ARG A 138 -11.57 6.28 11.08
N GLY A 139 -10.75 5.66 11.93
CA GLY A 139 -10.21 6.29 13.14
C GLY A 139 -11.25 6.61 14.22
N GLN A 140 -12.39 5.91 14.26
CA GLN A 140 -13.39 6.08 15.32
C GLN A 140 -13.08 5.26 16.56
N GLY A 141 -12.04 4.43 16.53
CA GLY A 141 -11.63 3.57 17.61
C GLY A 141 -12.54 2.37 17.83
N TYR A 142 -11.97 1.30 18.36
CA TYR A 142 -12.73 0.11 18.77
C TYR A 142 -12.05 -0.59 19.95
N PRO A 143 -12.77 -0.90 21.05
CA PRO A 143 -14.10 -0.40 21.38
C PRO A 143 -14.17 1.14 21.41
N ALA A 144 -15.36 1.72 21.18
CA ALA A 144 -15.55 3.14 20.94
C ALA A 144 -15.05 4.02 22.11
N GLU A 145 -15.19 3.54 23.34
CA GLU A 145 -14.71 4.18 24.56
C GLU A 145 -13.18 4.32 24.63
N ARG A 146 -12.43 3.60 23.78
CA ARG A 146 -10.96 3.68 23.70
C ARG A 146 -10.46 4.61 22.60
N ARG A 147 -11.35 5.28 21.85
CA ARG A 147 -11.00 6.12 20.70
C ARG A 147 -9.91 7.14 21.01
N GLU A 148 -10.03 7.89 22.10
CA GLU A 148 -9.07 8.97 22.41
C GLU A 148 -7.64 8.42 22.58
N SER A 149 -7.50 7.32 23.33
CA SER A 149 -6.20 6.67 23.53
C SER A 149 -5.63 6.12 22.21
N GLN A 150 -6.47 5.54 21.36
CA GLN A 150 -6.04 4.94 20.09
C GLN A 150 -5.59 6.01 19.09
N VAL A 151 -6.37 7.09 18.93
CA VAL A 151 -6.01 8.23 18.08
C VAL A 151 -4.72 8.89 18.56
N ARG A 152 -4.56 9.09 19.88
CA ARG A 152 -3.33 9.62 20.46
C ARG A 152 -2.12 8.74 20.14
N ASN A 153 -2.25 7.43 20.30
CA ASN A 153 -1.14 6.49 20.05
C ASN A 153 -0.79 6.37 18.56
N ALA A 154 -1.77 6.44 17.64
CA ALA A 154 -1.49 6.53 16.20
C ALA A 154 -0.68 7.81 15.85
N GLY A 155 -1.00 8.93 16.50
CA GLY A 155 -0.22 10.15 16.41
C GLY A 155 1.22 9.99 16.94
N ILE A 156 1.39 9.34 18.10
CA ILE A 156 2.73 9.04 18.66
C ILE A 156 3.54 8.14 17.72
N LEU A 157 2.94 7.11 17.13
CA LEU A 157 3.62 6.23 16.17
C LEU A 157 4.14 7.01 14.96
N THR A 158 3.37 8.02 14.50
CA THR A 158 3.84 8.92 13.44
C THR A 158 5.11 9.66 13.85
N GLN A 159 5.15 10.19 15.08
CA GLN A 159 6.35 10.87 15.61
C GLN A 159 7.54 9.92 15.75
N VAL A 160 7.31 8.69 16.23
CA VAL A 160 8.35 7.66 16.34
C VAL A 160 8.96 7.37 14.97
N LYS A 161 8.13 7.13 13.94
CA LYS A 161 8.63 6.85 12.58
C LYS A 161 9.45 8.00 12.00
N LEU A 162 9.06 9.26 12.27
CA LEU A 162 9.83 10.42 11.84
C LEU A 162 11.18 10.50 12.57
N ALA A 163 11.21 10.23 13.88
CA ALA A 163 12.42 10.31 14.69
C ALA A 163 13.43 9.18 14.39
N THR A 164 12.96 8.00 13.98
CA THR A 164 13.82 6.83 13.70
C THR A 164 14.23 6.70 12.24
N ALA A 165 13.77 7.60 11.36
CA ALA A 165 14.08 7.58 9.94
C ALA A 165 14.97 8.77 9.53
N LYS A 166 15.71 8.60 8.45
CA LYS A 166 16.32 9.74 7.73
C LYS A 166 15.22 10.67 7.21
N PRO A 167 15.53 11.95 6.91
CA PRO A 167 14.66 12.79 6.10
C PRO A 167 14.25 12.05 4.83
N TYR A 168 12.97 12.12 4.45
CA TYR A 168 12.38 11.16 3.51
C TYR A 168 13.17 10.99 2.19
N LEU A 169 13.49 12.09 1.50
CA LEU A 169 14.25 12.03 0.24
C LEU A 169 15.71 11.61 0.46
N ASP A 170 16.32 11.95 1.59
CA ASP A 170 17.68 11.49 1.92
C ASP A 170 17.71 10.00 2.24
N GLY A 171 16.63 9.49 2.84
CA GLY A 171 16.38 8.07 3.00
C GLY A 171 16.32 7.36 1.65
N LEU A 172 15.53 7.87 0.70
CA LEU A 172 15.43 7.30 -0.65
C LEU A 172 16.77 7.33 -1.40
N ARG A 173 17.53 8.43 -1.32
CA ARG A 173 18.88 8.54 -1.93
C ARG A 173 19.91 7.58 -1.31
N ALA A 174 19.68 7.14 -0.08
CA ALA A 174 20.57 6.21 0.62
C ALA A 174 20.25 4.73 0.35
N ILE A 175 19.12 4.43 -0.28
CA ILE A 175 18.81 3.07 -0.77
C ILE A 175 19.70 2.80 -1.99
N ASP A 176 20.00 1.52 -2.24
CA ASP A 176 20.63 1.10 -3.49
C ASP A 176 19.89 1.71 -4.70
N PRO A 177 20.58 2.50 -5.56
CA PRO A 177 19.96 3.16 -6.70
C PRO A 177 19.21 2.21 -7.62
N GLU A 178 19.67 0.96 -7.79
CA GLU A 178 19.00 -0.01 -8.66
C GLU A 178 17.65 -0.47 -8.09
N ILE A 179 17.51 -0.53 -6.76
CA ILE A 179 16.22 -0.83 -6.12
C ILE A 179 15.22 0.31 -6.41
N VAL A 180 15.66 1.56 -6.23
CA VAL A 180 14.79 2.73 -6.45
C VAL A 180 14.42 2.84 -7.93
N LYS A 181 15.40 2.71 -8.83
CA LYS A 181 15.20 2.74 -10.28
C LYS A 181 14.24 1.65 -10.75
N THR A 182 14.43 0.42 -10.30
CA THR A 182 13.53 -0.70 -10.63
C THR A 182 12.11 -0.41 -10.13
N ALA A 183 11.95 0.13 -8.92
CA ALA A 183 10.64 0.47 -8.38
C ALA A 183 9.88 1.52 -9.22
N VAL A 184 10.58 2.49 -9.82
CA VAL A 184 9.95 3.60 -10.55
C VAL A 184 9.87 3.43 -12.07
N THR A 185 10.48 2.39 -12.64
CA THR A 185 10.54 2.19 -14.09
C THR A 185 9.22 1.66 -14.69
N GLY A 186 8.39 0.95 -13.91
CA GLY A 186 7.14 0.35 -14.41
C GLY A 186 6.16 1.39 -14.98
N GLU A 187 5.60 1.12 -16.16
CA GLU A 187 4.73 2.06 -16.88
C GLU A 187 3.48 2.44 -16.09
N ARG A 188 2.83 1.46 -15.44
CA ARG A 188 1.63 1.70 -14.65
C ARG A 188 1.91 2.52 -13.38
N PHE A 189 3.08 2.32 -12.77
CA PHE A 189 3.53 3.19 -11.68
C PHE A 189 3.70 4.62 -12.19
N GLN A 190 4.46 4.82 -13.27
CA GLN A 190 4.74 6.15 -13.80
C GLN A 190 3.45 6.88 -14.20
N SER A 191 2.51 6.18 -14.86
CA SER A 191 1.21 6.73 -15.22
C SER A 191 0.45 7.23 -13.99
N CYS A 192 0.24 6.37 -12.99
CA CYS A 192 -0.43 6.73 -11.75
C CYS A 192 0.29 7.87 -11.01
N PHE A 193 1.61 7.76 -10.84
CA PHE A 193 2.40 8.69 -10.06
C PHE A 193 2.42 10.09 -10.70
N PHE A 194 2.75 10.20 -11.99
CA PHE A 194 2.86 11.52 -12.64
C PHE A 194 1.53 12.20 -12.90
N GLU A 195 0.45 11.44 -13.09
CA GLU A 195 -0.90 12.01 -13.20
C GLU A 195 -1.39 12.59 -11.87
N ASN A 196 -1.00 11.99 -10.73
CA ASN A 196 -1.65 12.25 -9.45
C ASN A 196 -0.76 12.87 -8.36
N SER A 197 0.56 12.91 -8.53
CA SER A 197 1.50 13.43 -7.52
C SER A 197 1.21 14.89 -7.19
N GLN A 198 1.23 15.21 -5.90
CA GLN A 198 0.99 16.56 -5.36
C GLN A 198 2.22 17.12 -4.63
N ASN A 199 3.39 16.50 -4.82
CA ASN A 199 4.62 16.91 -4.17
C ASN A 199 5.74 17.11 -5.20
N ASP A 200 6.07 18.37 -5.50
CA ASP A 200 7.04 18.72 -6.53
C ASP A 200 8.44 18.17 -6.26
N ALA A 201 8.88 18.13 -4.99
CA ALA A 201 10.19 17.62 -4.63
C ALA A 201 10.31 16.10 -4.83
N ILE A 202 9.27 15.34 -4.48
CA ILE A 202 9.21 13.90 -4.75
C ILE A 202 9.08 13.65 -6.25
N THR A 203 8.27 14.44 -6.96
CA THR A 203 8.12 14.35 -8.43
C THR A 203 9.46 14.59 -9.13
N ALA A 204 10.20 15.63 -8.74
CA ALA A 204 11.52 15.94 -9.28
C ALA A 204 12.52 14.81 -9.01
N PHE A 205 12.51 14.24 -7.80
CA PHE A 205 13.35 13.09 -7.48
C PHE A 205 13.07 11.89 -8.40
N VAL A 206 11.81 11.54 -8.65
CA VAL A 206 11.47 10.41 -9.55
C VAL A 206 11.87 10.70 -10.99
N LYS A 207 11.71 11.95 -11.47
CA LYS A 207 12.16 12.36 -12.81
C LYS A 207 13.67 12.22 -12.98
N ASP A 208 14.45 12.65 -11.99
CA ASP A 208 15.92 12.53 -11.98
C ASP A 208 16.36 11.06 -12.11
N ILE A 209 15.77 10.15 -11.33
CA ILE A 209 16.05 8.71 -11.43
C ILE A 209 15.72 8.13 -12.82
N LEU A 210 14.70 8.66 -13.48
CA LEU A 210 14.28 8.24 -14.82
C LEU A 210 15.03 8.95 -15.95
N GLY A 211 15.87 9.94 -15.65
CA GLY A 211 16.55 10.78 -16.64
C GLY A 211 15.58 11.67 -17.45
N LYS A 212 14.52 12.19 -16.82
CA LYS A 212 13.47 13.03 -17.42
C LYS A 212 13.50 14.48 -16.94
#